data_AF-A0A924IXL4-F1
#
_entry.id   AF-A0A924IXL4-F1
#
_cell.length_a   1.000
_cell.length_b   1.000
_cell.length_c   1.000
_cell.angle_alpha   90.00
_cell.angle_beta   90.00
_cell.angle_gamma   90.00
#
_symmetry.space_group_name_H-M   'P 1'
#
loop_
_entity.id
_entity.type
_entity.pdbx_description
1 polymer ?
#
loop_
_entity_poly.entity_id
_entity_poly.type
_entity_poly.pdbx_seq_one_letter_code
_entity_poly.pdbx_strand_id
1 'polypeptide(L)' 'ASALVTNFHQPQSTLLLLVAALVGDKWRGIYDHALREGFRFLSYGDGSLLWGERGA' A
#
# COMPACT_ATOMS: atom_id res chain seq x y z
N ALA A 1 -14.26 -3.25 -4.02
CA ALA A 1 -13.42 -4.28 -4.71
C ALA A 1 -12.73 -5.11 -3.64
N SER A 2 -12.52 -6.41 -3.87
CA SER A 2 -11.90 -7.29 -2.86
C SER A 2 -10.38 -7.19 -2.81
N ALA A 3 -9.75 -6.64 -3.84
CA ALA A 3 -8.31 -6.47 -3.94
C ALA A 3 -7.93 -5.28 -4.83
N LEU A 4 -6.68 -4.82 -4.70
CA LEU A 4 -6.08 -3.74 -5.48
C LEU A 4 -4.65 -4.12 -5.86
N VAL A 5 -4.28 -3.88 -7.13
CA VAL A 5 -2.89 -3.88 -7.59
C VAL A 5 -2.46 -2.43 -7.76
N THR A 6 -1.40 -2.01 -7.08
CA THR A 6 -0.88 -0.63 -7.15
C THR A 6 0.60 -0.57 -6.77
N ASN A 7 1.30 0.52 -7.12
CA ASN A 7 2.67 0.76 -6.69
C ASN A 7 2.77 1.13 -5.19
N PHE A 8 3.98 1.18 -4.66
CA PHE A 8 4.25 1.84 -3.38
C PHE A 8 4.29 3.36 -3.54
N HIS A 9 3.54 4.08 -2.70
CA HIS A 9 3.33 5.52 -2.85
C HIS A 9 4.08 6.32 -1.79
N GLN A 10 4.35 7.60 -2.05
CA GLN A 10 5.00 8.46 -1.06
C GLN A 10 4.09 8.68 0.18
N PRO A 11 4.70 8.91 1.35
CA PRO A 11 4.00 9.46 2.51
C PRO A 11 3.21 10.72 2.12
N GLN A 12 2.05 10.92 2.76
CA GLN A 12 1.19 12.09 2.55
C GLN A 12 0.56 12.21 1.14
N SER A 13 0.49 11.11 0.38
CA SER A 13 -0.24 11.07 -0.90
C SER A 13 -1.70 10.64 -0.73
N THR A 14 -2.58 11.08 -1.64
CA THR A 14 -3.99 10.62 -1.68
C THR A 14 -4.12 9.14 -2.02
N LEU A 15 -3.17 8.58 -2.77
CA LEU A 15 -3.14 7.14 -3.07
C LEU A 15 -2.77 6.31 -1.83
N LEU A 16 -1.91 6.83 -0.94
CA LEU A 16 -1.65 6.18 0.34
C LEU A 16 -2.92 6.13 1.21
N LEU A 17 -3.78 7.16 1.14
CA LEU A 17 -5.09 7.15 1.80
C LEU A 17 -6.01 6.07 1.23
N LEU A 18 -6.04 5.89 -0.10
CA LEU A 18 -6.79 4.79 -0.73
C LEU A 18 -6.31 3.42 -0.25
N VAL A 19 -4.99 3.22 -0.16
CA VAL A 19 -4.40 1.99 0.39
C VAL A 19 -4.83 1.80 1.84
N ALA A 20 -4.73 2.84 2.68
CA ALA A 20 -5.13 2.79 4.08
C ALA A 20 -6.62 2.47 4.26
N ALA A 21 -7.49 3.02 3.41
CA ALA A 21 -8.93 2.72 3.43
C ALA A 21 -9.24 1.26 3.05
N LEU A 22 -8.42 0.64 2.19
CA LEU A 22 -8.60 -0.75 1.77
C LEU A 22 -8.11 -1.76 2.80
N VAL A 23 -6.92 -1.55 3.38
CA VAL A 23 -6.25 -2.54 4.24
C VAL A 23 -6.29 -2.20 5.73
N GLY A 24 -6.94 -1.10 6.11
CA GLY A 24 -7.04 -0.63 7.48
C GLY A 24 -5.66 -0.29 8.08
N ASP A 25 -5.51 -0.50 9.39
CA ASP A 25 -4.30 -0.14 10.14
C ASP A 25 -3.02 -0.88 9.70
N LYS A 26 -3.16 -1.94 8.90
CA LYS A 26 -2.04 -2.73 8.37
C LYS A 26 -1.16 -1.96 7.39
N TRP A 27 -1.64 -0.85 6.83
CA TRP A 27 -0.89 -0.10 5.81
C TRP A 27 0.50 0.32 6.30
N ARG A 28 0.66 0.70 7.58
CA ARG A 28 1.96 1.11 8.15
C ARG A 28 2.96 -0.04 8.13
N GLY A 29 2.56 -1.22 8.61
CA GLY A 29 3.42 -2.40 8.64
C GLY A 29 3.83 -2.87 7.24
N ILE A 30 2.94 -2.75 6.25
CA ILE A 30 3.24 -3.05 4.85
C ILE A 30 4.33 -2.11 4.32
N TYR A 31 4.20 -0.81 4.57
CA TYR A 31 5.16 0.20 4.11
C TYR A 31 6.49 0.14 4.86
N ASP A 32 6.48 -0.12 6.17
CA ASP A 32 7.69 -0.31 6.97
C ASP A 32 8.48 -1.53 6.51
N HIS A 33 7.80 -2.63 6.16
CA HIS A 33 8.45 -3.79 5.56
C HIS A 33 9.09 -3.45 4.21
N ALA A 34 8.34 -2.80 3.32
CA ALA A 34 8.84 -2.42 2.00
C ALA A 34 10.07 -1.49 2.09
N LEU A 35 10.08 -0.54 3.03
CA LEU A 35 11.24 0.32 3.30
C LEU A 35 12.44 -0.47 3.82
N ARG A 36 12.23 -1.37 4.80
CA ARG A 36 13.31 -2.16 5.40
C ARG A 36 13.96 -3.11 4.39
N GLU A 37 13.17 -3.71 3.52
CA GLU A 37 13.65 -4.65 2.50
C GLU A 37 14.14 -3.95 1.21
N GLY A 38 14.13 -2.60 1.16
CA GLY A 38 14.69 -1.83 0.05
C GLY A 38 13.87 -1.88 -1.24
N PHE A 39 12.54 -1.97 -1.13
CA PHE A 39 11.64 -1.89 -2.28
C PHE A 39 11.78 -0.52 -2.96
N ARG A 40 11.62 -0.48 -4.28
CA ARG A 40 11.60 0.75 -5.07
C ARG A 40 10.19 1.33 -5.03
N PHE A 41 10.09 2.62 -4.72
CA PHE A 41 8.80 3.32 -4.61
C PHE A 41 8.46 4.07 -5.90
N LEU A 42 7.24 4.61 -5.95
CA LEU A 42 6.70 5.45 -7.03
C LEU A 42 6.40 4.68 -8.33
N SER A 43 6.13 5.43 -9.39
CA SER A 43 5.54 4.95 -10.64
C SER A 43 6.31 3.83 -11.35
N TYR A 44 7.64 3.83 -11.22
CA TYR A 44 8.53 2.84 -11.82
C TYR A 44 9.19 1.91 -10.79
N GLY A 45 8.68 1.98 -9.56
CA GLY A 45 9.09 1.10 -8.48
C GLY A 45 8.40 -0.25 -8.55
N ASP A 46 8.42 -0.94 -7.43
CA ASP A 46 7.79 -2.24 -7.27
C ASP A 46 6.29 -2.10 -7.06
N GLY A 47 5.57 -3.19 -7.34
CA GLY A 47 4.12 -3.29 -7.20
C GLY A 47 3.71 -4.01 -5.92
N SER A 48 2.47 -3.78 -5.52
CA SER A 48 1.81 -4.45 -4.40
C SER A 48 0.49 -5.05 -4.86
N LEU A 49 0.17 -6.24 -4.37
CA LEU A 49 -1.15 -6.85 -4.44
C LEU A 49 -1.74 -6.84 -3.04
N LEU A 50 -2.81 -6.07 -2.85
CA LEU A 50 -3.43 -5.84 -1.56
C LEU A 50 -4.83 -6.45 -1.53
N TRP A 51 -5.14 -7.20 -0.49
CA TRP A 51 -6.48 -7.74 -0.26
C TRP A 51 -7.21 -6.87 0.76
N GLY A 52 -8.43 -6.45 0.43
CA GLY A 52 -9.23 -5.61 1.32
C GLY A 52 -9.65 -6.36 2.59
N GLU A 53 -9.74 -5.65 3.70
CA GLU A 53 -10.34 -6.21 4.91
C GLU A 53 -11.85 -6.40 4.68
N ARG A 54 -12.37 -7.58 5.04
CA ARG A 54 -13.81 -7.84 4.94
C ARG A 54 -14.51 -7.03 6.04
N GLY A 55 -15.21 -5.96 5.67
CA GLY A 55 -16.01 -5.16 6.59
C GLY A 55 -15.98 -3.64 6.39
N ALA A 56 -15.19 -3.13 5.43
CA ALA A 56 -15.29 -1.74 4.96
C ALA A 56 -16.31 -1.59 3.83
#